data_AF-A0A8X6SXK8-F1
#
_entry.id   AF-A0A8X6SXK8-F1
#
_cell.length_a   1.000
_cell.length_b   1.000
_cell.length_c   1.000
_cell.angle_alpha   90.00
_cell.angle_beta   90.00
_cell.angle_gamma   90.00
#
_symmetry.space_group_name_H-M   'P 1'
#
loop_
_entity.id
_entity.type
_entity.pdbx_description
1 polymer ?
#
loop_
_entity_poly.entity_id
_entity_poly.type
_entity_poly.pdbx_seq_one_letter_code
_entity_poly.pdbx_strand_id
1 'polypeptide(L)'
;MVKQMKYLGVLLDTKFSWKQHLSYISEKCDKLQRGLNRIARNTFGINFNVHSLIYKQGIEPFILSGSRVWGEALKRKMNSKYLRRIQRRILLRVICGYRTISYDSVYAISGFPPIYITILHNIAFRENLSASSISNYDCILSPFFIPHPSERNAINTVQFSDKSTEDFPVICYTDGSKIDGRVGFAFVVFRSGVESENFQFRIRDECTVFVAELLCLNFAVKWITEQNSVISEYLICTDSLSSLDSLKNVFLHLTI
;
A
#
# COMPACT_ATOMS: atom_id res chain seq x y z
N MET A 1 6.64 -36.94 -9.55
CA MET A 1 6.98 -35.81 -8.66
C MET A 1 6.83 -34.51 -9.45
N VAL A 2 5.99 -33.58 -8.99
CA VAL A 2 5.75 -32.30 -9.70
C VAL A 2 6.99 -31.41 -9.55
N LYS A 3 7.61 -31.03 -10.67
CA LYS A 3 8.86 -30.24 -10.67
C LYS A 3 8.65 -28.76 -10.32
N GLN A 4 7.43 -28.25 -10.41
CA GLN A 4 7.07 -26.86 -10.14
C GLN A 4 5.60 -26.71 -9.76
N MET A 5 5.29 -25.86 -8.79
CA MET A 5 3.90 -25.57 -8.39
C MET A 5 3.65 -24.06 -8.42
N LYS A 6 2.53 -23.64 -9.02
CA LYS A 6 2.08 -22.24 -8.99
C LYS A 6 1.11 -22.03 -7.84
N TYR A 7 1.40 -21.08 -6.96
CA TYR A 7 0.53 -20.71 -5.86
C TYR A 7 0.49 -19.18 -5.73
N LEU A 8 -0.71 -18.60 -5.81
CA LEU A 8 -0.94 -17.13 -5.71
C LEU A 8 0.01 -16.28 -6.57
N GLY A 9 0.32 -16.74 -7.79
CA GLY A 9 1.21 -16.03 -8.72
C GLY A 9 2.71 -16.27 -8.49
N VAL A 10 3.09 -16.98 -7.43
CA VAL A 10 4.47 -17.40 -7.14
C VAL A 10 4.71 -18.81 -7.69
N LEU A 11 5.87 -19.04 -8.30
CA LEU A 11 6.29 -20.36 -8.78
C LEU A 11 7.29 -20.97 -7.80
N LEU A 12 6.88 -22.05 -7.15
CA LEU A 12 7.67 -22.83 -6.21
C LEU A 12 8.46 -23.89 -6.99
N ASP A 13 9.78 -23.81 -6.90
CA ASP A 13 10.71 -24.84 -7.38
C ASP A 13 11.07 -25.76 -6.21
N THR A 14 11.14 -27.07 -6.47
CA THR A 14 11.59 -28.12 -5.52
C THR A 14 12.86 -27.77 -4.75
N LYS A 15 13.79 -27.01 -5.35
CA LYS A 15 15.06 -26.62 -4.74
C LYS A 15 15.05 -25.24 -4.08
N PHE A 16 13.91 -24.55 -4.06
CA PHE A 16 13.79 -23.15 -3.64
C PHE A 16 14.90 -22.27 -4.25
N SER A 17 15.26 -22.56 -5.50
CA SER A 17 16.31 -21.82 -6.22
C SER A 17 15.78 -20.50 -6.78
N TRP A 18 14.46 -20.40 -6.94
CA TRP A 18 13.69 -19.27 -7.46
C TRP A 18 14.04 -18.83 -8.88
N LYS A 19 14.91 -19.57 -9.58
CA LYS A 19 15.28 -19.30 -10.97
C LYS A 19 14.07 -19.35 -11.90
N GLN A 20 13.21 -20.35 -11.72
CA GLN A 20 11.99 -20.50 -12.51
C GLN A 20 11.01 -19.34 -12.26
N HIS A 21 10.87 -18.90 -11.00
CA HIS A 21 10.04 -17.75 -10.67
C HIS A 21 10.58 -16.45 -11.28
N LEU A 22 11.88 -16.21 -11.20
CA LEU A 22 12.51 -15.06 -11.84
C LEU A 22 12.36 -15.09 -13.37
N SER A 23 12.45 -16.28 -13.99
CA SER A 23 12.18 -16.47 -15.42
C SER A 23 10.73 -16.11 -15.77
N TYR A 24 9.77 -16.54 -14.95
CA TYR A 24 8.36 -16.19 -15.10
C TYR A 24 8.12 -14.68 -14.98
N ILE A 25 8.75 -14.02 -14.00
CA ILE A 25 8.72 -12.56 -13.89
C ILE A 25 9.29 -11.91 -15.16
N SER A 26 10.43 -12.40 -15.67
CA SER A 26 11.02 -11.90 -16.92
C SER A 26 10.06 -12.01 -18.09
N GLU A 27 9.45 -13.18 -18.31
CA GLU A 27 8.53 -13.38 -19.45
C GLU A 27 7.32 -12.45 -19.40
N LYS A 28 6.76 -12.24 -18.20
CA LYS A 28 5.66 -11.30 -17.98
C LYS A 28 6.10 -9.85 -18.21
N CYS A 29 7.25 -9.47 -17.68
CA CYS A 29 7.84 -8.15 -17.91
C CYS A 29 8.15 -7.92 -19.39
N ASP A 30 8.61 -8.94 -20.13
CA ASP A 30 8.91 -8.85 -21.55
C ASP A 30 7.64 -8.63 -22.39
N LYS A 31 6.49 -9.22 -21.98
CA LYS A 31 5.19 -8.91 -22.59
C LYS A 31 4.81 -7.44 -22.40
N LEU A 32 4.95 -6.91 -21.18
CA LEU A 32 4.67 -5.50 -20.86
C LEU A 32 5.61 -4.57 -21.61
N GLN A 33 6.90 -4.92 -21.66
CA GLN A 33 7.91 -4.15 -22.36
C GLN A 33 7.63 -4.10 -23.87
N ARG A 34 7.16 -5.20 -24.49
CA ARG A 34 6.72 -5.19 -25.89
C ARG A 34 5.56 -4.23 -26.14
N GLY A 35 4.60 -4.16 -25.22
CA GLY A 35 3.51 -3.18 -25.26
C GLY A 35 4.05 -1.75 -25.17
N LEU A 36 4.92 -1.47 -24.19
CA LEU A 36 5.57 -0.16 -24.04
C LEU A 36 6.36 0.25 -25.28
N ASN A 37 7.11 -0.67 -25.89
CA ASN A 37 7.88 -0.41 -27.11
C ASN A 37 7.00 0.02 -28.30
N ARG A 38 5.72 -0.36 -28.32
CA ARG A 38 4.79 0.01 -29.39
C ARG A 38 4.31 1.46 -29.26
N ILE A 39 4.20 1.97 -28.04
CA ILE A 39 3.60 3.28 -27.74
C ILE A 39 4.68 4.35 -27.46
N ALA A 40 5.89 3.94 -27.09
CA ALA A 40 6.98 4.83 -26.76
C ALA A 40 8.28 4.47 -27.48
N ARG A 41 8.59 5.23 -28.53
CA ARG A 41 9.87 5.17 -29.23
C ARG A 41 10.84 6.18 -28.62
N ASN A 42 12.14 6.04 -28.90
CA ASN A 42 13.17 6.91 -28.34
C ASN A 42 13.06 8.38 -28.79
N THR A 43 12.42 8.66 -29.93
CA THR A 43 12.33 10.00 -30.52
C THR A 43 10.93 10.62 -30.46
N PHE A 44 9.91 9.84 -30.11
CA PHE A 44 8.51 10.26 -30.01
C PHE A 44 7.75 9.27 -29.14
N GLY A 45 6.88 9.76 -28.24
CA GLY A 45 6.11 8.90 -27.36
C GLY A 45 5.50 9.63 -26.17
N ILE A 46 5.15 8.85 -25.16
CA ILE A 46 4.49 9.31 -23.94
C ILE A 46 5.49 10.05 -23.04
N ASN A 47 5.01 11.05 -22.30
CA ASN A 47 5.80 11.80 -21.33
C ASN A 47 6.41 10.87 -20.25
N PHE A 48 7.64 11.17 -19.80
CA PHE A 48 8.33 10.51 -18.69
C PHE A 48 7.41 10.31 -17.47
N ASN A 49 6.60 11.31 -17.11
CA ASN A 49 5.70 11.23 -15.96
C ASN A 49 4.71 10.06 -16.08
N VAL A 50 4.17 9.83 -17.28
CA VAL A 50 3.22 8.73 -17.52
C VAL A 50 3.95 7.39 -17.51
N HIS A 51 5.14 7.30 -18.13
CA HIS A 51 5.94 6.08 -18.08
C HIS A 51 6.38 5.70 -16.67
N SER A 52 6.81 6.69 -15.91
CA SER A 52 7.19 6.57 -14.51
C SER A 52 6.00 6.10 -13.67
N LEU A 53 4.81 6.63 -13.94
CA LEU A 53 3.56 6.18 -13.31
C LEU A 53 3.24 4.72 -13.63
N ILE A 54 3.30 4.31 -14.90
CA ILE A 54 3.07 2.91 -15.32
C ILE A 54 4.07 1.97 -14.65
N TYR A 55 5.34 2.37 -14.57
CA TYR A 55 6.36 1.57 -13.90
C TYR A 55 6.04 1.43 -12.42
N LYS A 56 5.82 2.55 -11.72
CA LYS A 56 5.60 2.61 -10.26
C LYS A 56 4.29 1.95 -9.82
N GLN A 57 3.22 2.05 -10.61
CA GLN A 57 1.90 1.53 -10.24
C GLN A 57 1.58 0.16 -10.86
N GLY A 58 2.21 -0.22 -11.96
CA GLY A 58 1.91 -1.48 -12.65
C GLY A 58 3.02 -2.52 -12.53
N ILE A 59 4.24 -2.14 -12.93
CA ILE A 59 5.36 -3.08 -13.08
C ILE A 59 6.02 -3.37 -11.74
N GLU A 60 6.29 -2.34 -10.95
CA GLU A 60 6.92 -2.47 -9.64
C GLU A 60 6.06 -3.32 -8.68
N PRO A 61 4.74 -3.07 -8.49
CA PRO A 61 3.90 -3.92 -7.65
C PRO A 61 3.82 -5.36 -8.13
N PHE A 62 3.81 -5.58 -9.45
CA PHE A 62 3.84 -6.92 -10.02
C PHE A 62 5.14 -7.67 -9.66
N ILE A 63 6.30 -7.00 -9.75
CA ILE A 63 7.58 -7.60 -9.35
C ILE A 63 7.66 -7.74 -7.84
N LEU A 64 7.11 -6.82 -7.05
CA LEU A 64 7.10 -6.90 -5.59
C LEU A 64 6.12 -7.96 -5.05
N SER A 65 5.17 -8.42 -5.87
CA SER A 65 4.18 -9.42 -5.49
C SER A 65 4.84 -10.72 -5.04
N GLY A 66 4.50 -11.16 -3.83
CA GLY A 66 5.07 -12.38 -3.24
C GLY A 66 6.55 -12.29 -2.89
N SER A 67 7.18 -11.10 -2.98
CA SER A 67 8.60 -10.90 -2.67
C SER A 67 8.97 -11.27 -1.24
N ARG A 68 8.00 -11.37 -0.33
CA ARG A 68 8.18 -11.95 1.01
C ARG A 68 8.65 -13.40 0.99
N VAL A 69 8.15 -14.19 0.04
CA VAL A 69 8.42 -15.63 -0.01
C VAL A 69 9.75 -15.91 -0.71
N TRP A 70 10.02 -15.19 -1.80
CA TRP A 70 11.17 -15.47 -2.66
C TRP A 70 12.29 -14.42 -2.57
N GLY A 71 12.04 -13.25 -1.97
CA GLY A 71 12.97 -12.13 -1.96
C GLY A 71 14.26 -12.39 -1.20
N GLU A 72 14.24 -13.30 -0.22
CA GLU A 72 15.44 -13.80 0.46
C GLU A 72 16.45 -14.42 -0.53
N ALA A 73 15.96 -14.98 -1.64
CA ALA A 73 16.80 -15.53 -2.69
C ALA A 73 17.62 -14.46 -3.43
N LEU A 74 17.30 -13.18 -3.28
CA LEU A 74 18.04 -12.05 -3.87
C LEU A 74 19.35 -11.76 -3.13
N LYS A 75 19.56 -12.31 -1.92
CA LYS A 75 20.88 -12.31 -1.27
C LYS A 75 21.94 -13.00 -2.14
N ARG A 76 21.52 -13.92 -3.03
CA ARG A 76 22.39 -14.51 -4.06
C ARG A 76 22.63 -13.49 -5.19
N LYS A 77 23.90 -13.10 -5.38
CA LYS A 77 24.34 -12.12 -6.39
C LYS A 77 23.86 -12.41 -7.82
N MET A 78 23.70 -13.68 -8.18
CA MET A 78 23.22 -14.07 -9.51
C MET A 78 21.74 -13.69 -9.72
N ASN A 79 20.90 -13.89 -8.70
CA ASN A 79 19.48 -13.59 -8.76
C ASN A 79 19.25 -12.08 -8.79
N SER A 80 19.98 -11.31 -7.97
CA SER A 80 19.91 -9.85 -7.99
C SER A 80 20.41 -9.25 -9.30
N LYS A 81 21.48 -9.78 -9.90
CA LYS A 81 21.93 -9.39 -11.25
C LYS A 81 20.87 -9.67 -12.32
N TYR A 82 20.22 -10.82 -12.25
CA TYR A 82 19.18 -11.19 -13.20
C TYR A 82 17.97 -10.24 -13.11
N LEU A 83 17.50 -9.95 -11.90
CA LEU A 83 16.40 -9.01 -11.68
C LEU A 83 16.76 -7.58 -12.11
N ARG A 84 18.00 -7.16 -11.83
CA ARG A 84 18.55 -5.87 -12.29
C ARG A 84 18.50 -5.75 -13.82
N ARG A 85 18.82 -6.83 -14.54
CA ARG A 85 18.74 -6.86 -16.01
C ARG A 85 17.31 -6.67 -16.51
N ILE A 86 16.33 -7.33 -15.89
CA ILE A 86 14.90 -7.17 -16.25
C ILE A 86 14.48 -5.72 -16.05
N GLN A 87 14.71 -5.17 -14.85
CA GLN A 87 14.33 -3.80 -14.51
C GLN A 87 14.97 -2.78 -15.46
N ARG A 88 16.27 -2.91 -15.74
CA ARG A 88 16.98 -2.00 -16.65
C ARG A 88 16.33 -1.92 -18.02
N ARG A 89 15.94 -3.06 -18.61
CA ARG A 89 15.30 -3.09 -19.93
C ARG A 89 14.02 -2.27 -19.98
N ILE A 90 13.26 -2.28 -18.89
CA ILE A 90 12.02 -1.51 -18.73
C ILE A 90 12.34 -0.03 -18.53
N LEU A 91 13.25 0.29 -17.61
CA LEU A 91 13.61 1.68 -17.28
C LEU A 91 14.24 2.42 -18.46
N LEU A 92 14.99 1.73 -19.33
CA LEU A 92 15.45 2.31 -20.59
C LEU A 92 14.31 2.86 -21.44
N ARG A 93 13.14 2.23 -21.40
CA ARG A 93 11.95 2.73 -22.11
C ARG A 93 11.29 3.88 -21.37
N VAL A 94 11.29 3.84 -20.04
CA VAL A 94 10.76 4.93 -19.21
C VAL A 94 11.51 6.24 -19.47
N ILE A 95 12.84 6.19 -19.60
CA ILE A 95 13.68 7.38 -19.84
C ILE A 95 13.94 7.66 -21.34
N CYS A 96 13.30 6.92 -22.25
CA CYS A 96 13.59 6.97 -23.70
C CYS A 96 15.08 6.79 -24.05
N GLY A 97 15.82 6.03 -23.24
CA GLY A 97 17.27 5.91 -23.28
C GLY A 97 17.79 4.91 -24.29
N TYR A 98 19.06 5.09 -24.70
CA TYR A 98 19.77 4.14 -25.55
C TYR A 98 20.25 2.91 -24.78
N ARG A 99 20.37 1.77 -25.48
CA ARG A 99 20.86 0.50 -24.91
C ARG A 99 22.28 0.58 -24.32
N THR A 100 23.05 1.60 -24.68
CA THR A 100 24.44 1.84 -24.24
C THR A 100 24.54 2.54 -22.89
N ILE A 101 23.46 3.18 -22.41
CA ILE A 101 23.45 3.86 -21.11
C ILE A 101 23.82 2.85 -20.01
N SER A 102 24.71 3.21 -19.09
CA SER A 102 25.12 2.33 -17.99
C SER A 102 23.94 1.95 -17.07
N TYR A 103 24.11 0.93 -16.23
CA TYR A 103 23.08 0.61 -15.23
C TYR A 103 22.85 1.78 -14.28
N ASP A 104 23.93 2.35 -13.74
CA ASP A 104 23.87 3.38 -12.72
C ASP A 104 23.26 4.67 -13.27
N SER A 105 23.59 5.04 -14.51
CA SER A 105 22.98 6.19 -15.19
C SER A 105 21.47 5.99 -15.42
N VAL A 106 21.00 4.78 -15.72
CA VAL A 106 19.56 4.53 -15.86
C VAL A 106 18.83 4.75 -14.55
N TYR A 107 19.37 4.24 -13.43
CA TYR A 107 18.75 4.44 -12.12
C TYR A 107 18.76 5.89 -11.68
N ALA A 108 19.86 6.61 -11.93
CA ALA A 108 19.98 8.03 -11.61
C ALA A 108 18.97 8.88 -12.40
N ILE A 109 18.86 8.67 -13.72
CA ILE A 109 17.95 9.47 -14.57
C ILE A 109 16.49 9.10 -14.29
N SER A 110 16.19 7.83 -14.08
CA SER A 110 14.80 7.40 -13.85
C SER A 110 14.30 7.72 -12.45
N GLY A 111 15.18 8.01 -11.50
CA GLY A 111 14.84 8.21 -10.09
C GLY A 111 14.36 6.94 -9.38
N PHE A 112 14.63 5.75 -9.95
CA PHE A 112 14.19 4.47 -9.38
C PHE A 112 15.41 3.68 -8.90
N PRO A 113 15.44 3.22 -7.65
CA PRO A 113 16.53 2.38 -7.18
C PRO A 113 16.47 0.99 -7.84
N PRO A 114 17.59 0.25 -7.85
CA PRO A 114 17.57 -1.16 -8.22
C PRO A 114 16.52 -1.94 -7.42
N ILE A 115 15.57 -2.60 -8.08
CA ILE A 115 14.37 -3.17 -7.45
C ILE A 115 14.67 -4.25 -6.41
N TYR A 116 15.80 -4.94 -6.54
CA TYR A 116 16.24 -5.92 -5.54
C TYR A 116 16.56 -5.24 -4.20
N ILE A 117 17.04 -3.99 -4.21
CA ILE A 117 17.30 -3.20 -3.00
C ILE A 117 15.95 -2.85 -2.36
N THR A 118 14.99 -2.39 -3.16
CA THR A 118 13.61 -2.11 -2.69
C THR A 118 12.98 -3.34 -2.02
N ILE A 119 13.13 -4.52 -2.63
CA ILE A 119 12.63 -5.79 -2.06
C ILE A 119 13.30 -6.09 -0.72
N LEU A 120 14.63 -6.06 -0.65
CA LEU A 120 15.36 -6.38 0.58
C LEU A 120 15.05 -5.37 1.68
N HIS A 121 14.95 -4.08 1.34
CA HIS A 121 14.55 -3.03 2.25
C HIS A 121 13.12 -3.26 2.78
N ASN A 122 12.16 -3.60 1.93
CA ASN A 122 10.78 -3.87 2.33
C ASN A 122 10.66 -5.11 3.24
N ILE A 123 11.49 -6.12 3.03
CA ILE A 123 11.57 -7.30 3.91
C ILE A 123 12.14 -6.89 5.27
N ALA A 124 13.31 -6.25 5.30
CA ALA A 124 13.98 -5.83 6.53
C ALA A 124 13.14 -4.83 7.34
N PHE A 125 12.52 -3.84 6.69
CA PHE A 125 11.64 -2.87 7.33
C PHE A 125 10.48 -3.57 8.05
N ARG A 126 9.89 -4.61 7.44
CA ARG A 126 8.77 -5.35 8.01
C ARG A 126 9.20 -6.29 9.15
N GLU A 127 10.36 -6.92 9.04
CA GLU A 127 10.94 -7.71 10.14
C GLU A 127 11.21 -6.83 11.36
N ASN A 128 11.78 -5.63 11.14
CA ASN A 128 12.00 -4.65 12.19
C ASN A 128 10.68 -4.17 12.80
N LEU A 129 9.64 -3.90 11.99
CA LEU A 129 8.30 -3.56 12.49
C LEU A 129 7.70 -4.63 13.40
N SER A 130 7.97 -5.91 13.13
CA SER A 130 7.51 -7.02 13.96
C SER A 130 8.34 -7.24 15.23
N ALA A 131 9.61 -6.84 15.21
CA ALA A 131 10.52 -6.96 16.35
C ALA A 131 10.44 -5.75 17.30
N SER A 132 10.08 -4.58 16.76
CA SER A 132 9.96 -3.36 17.51
C SER A 132 8.54 -3.19 18.02
N SER A 133 8.30 -3.44 19.30
CA SER A 133 7.13 -2.99 20.06
C SER A 133 7.09 -1.46 20.20
N ILE A 134 7.52 -0.71 19.18
CA ILE A 134 7.58 0.74 19.19
C ILE A 134 6.14 1.24 19.09
N SER A 135 5.70 1.82 20.21
CA SER A 135 4.62 2.79 20.30
C SER A 135 4.58 3.66 19.06
N ASN A 136 3.55 3.47 18.23
CA ASN A 136 2.90 4.46 17.36
C ASN A 136 2.21 3.72 16.21
N TYR A 137 0.90 3.48 16.35
CA TYR A 137 -0.21 3.40 15.35
C TYR A 137 -0.04 2.69 13.98
N ASP A 138 1.17 2.30 13.58
CA ASP A 138 1.57 1.66 12.33
C ASP A 138 2.15 0.26 12.58
N CYS A 139 1.84 -0.37 13.71
CA CYS A 139 2.23 -1.74 13.97
C CYS A 139 1.31 -2.71 13.20
N ILE A 140 1.93 -3.59 12.40
CA ILE A 140 1.22 -4.75 11.86
C ILE A 140 0.88 -5.63 13.06
N LEU A 141 -0.41 -5.71 13.41
CA LEU A 141 -0.87 -6.72 14.36
C LEU A 141 -0.45 -8.08 13.82
N SER A 142 0.25 -8.85 14.66
CA SER A 142 0.58 -10.24 14.32
C SER A 142 -0.70 -10.94 13.87
N PRO A 143 -0.69 -11.76 12.80
CA PRO A 143 -1.88 -12.49 12.35
C PRO A 143 -2.56 -13.29 13.46
N PHE A 144 -1.81 -13.64 14.51
CA PHE A 144 -2.31 -14.31 15.72
C PHE A 144 -3.27 -13.45 16.57
N PHE A 145 -3.16 -12.12 16.54
CA PHE A 145 -4.06 -11.21 17.26
C PHE A 145 -5.24 -10.74 16.42
N ILE A 146 -5.27 -11.10 15.13
CA ILE A 146 -6.37 -10.75 14.25
C ILE A 146 -7.34 -11.93 14.26
N PRO A 147 -8.60 -11.78 14.72
CA PRO A 147 -9.57 -12.85 14.70
C PRO A 147 -9.73 -13.41 13.28
N HIS A 148 -10.00 -14.71 13.19
CA HIS A 148 -10.15 -15.38 11.92
C HIS A 148 -11.22 -14.65 11.08
N PRO A 149 -11.11 -14.53 9.74
CA PRO A 149 -12.09 -13.80 8.94
C PRO A 149 -13.55 -14.22 9.15
N SER A 150 -13.81 -15.49 9.51
CA SER A 150 -15.16 -15.97 9.85
C SER A 150 -15.67 -15.55 11.23
N GLU A 151 -14.79 -15.10 12.12
CA GLU A 151 -15.11 -14.65 13.49
C GLU A 151 -15.29 -13.14 13.58
N ARG A 152 -14.98 -12.42 12.50
CA ARG A 152 -15.13 -10.97 12.42
C ARG A 152 -16.59 -10.64 12.12
N ASN A 153 -17.11 -9.62 12.79
CA ASN A 153 -18.44 -9.08 12.51
C ASN A 153 -18.32 -7.78 11.71
N ALA A 154 -19.21 -7.59 10.74
CA ALA A 154 -19.28 -6.33 10.00
C ALA A 154 -19.69 -5.22 10.96
N ILE A 155 -19.07 -4.05 10.82
CA ILE A 155 -19.55 -2.86 11.51
C ILE A 155 -20.82 -2.41 10.77
N ASN A 156 -21.94 -2.40 11.49
CA ASN A 156 -23.19 -1.85 10.98
C ASN A 156 -23.04 -0.34 10.84
N THR A 157 -23.01 0.16 9.60
CA THR A 157 -23.05 1.59 9.31
C THR A 157 -24.47 1.99 8.94
N VAL A 158 -24.97 3.08 9.48
CA VAL A 158 -26.27 3.64 9.08
C VAL A 158 -26.04 4.58 7.90
N GLN A 159 -26.82 4.44 6.81
CA GLN A 159 -26.83 5.45 5.75
C GLN A 159 -27.48 6.72 6.29
N PHE A 160 -26.92 7.87 5.95
CA PHE A 160 -27.45 9.18 6.34
C PHE A 160 -28.78 9.44 5.62
N SER A 161 -29.86 8.89 6.17
CA SER A 161 -31.23 9.12 5.75
C SER A 161 -32.10 8.99 6.99
N ASP A 162 -32.60 10.14 7.45
CA ASP A 162 -33.80 10.28 8.30
C ASP A 162 -33.69 10.19 9.83
N LYS A 163 -32.48 10.15 10.42
CA LYS A 163 -32.31 10.58 11.83
C LYS A 163 -31.62 11.93 11.88
N SER A 164 -32.31 12.92 12.43
CA SER A 164 -31.75 14.22 12.79
C SER A 164 -30.44 13.99 13.55
N THR A 165 -29.36 14.63 13.09
CA THR A 165 -28.10 14.75 13.85
C THR A 165 -28.34 15.19 15.30
N GLU A 166 -29.47 15.84 15.55
CA GLU A 166 -29.98 16.28 16.86
C GLU A 166 -30.27 15.15 17.87
N ASP A 167 -30.45 13.90 17.43
CA ASP A 167 -30.73 12.78 18.32
C ASP A 167 -29.48 12.32 19.10
N PHE A 168 -28.29 12.72 18.64
CA PHE A 168 -27.03 12.31 19.25
C PHE A 168 -26.42 13.43 20.10
N PRO A 169 -26.13 13.17 21.39
CA PRO A 169 -25.57 14.18 22.29
C PRO A 169 -24.15 14.62 21.86
N VAL A 170 -23.41 13.71 21.21
CA VAL A 170 -22.05 13.95 20.73
C VAL A 170 -21.92 13.47 19.28
N ILE A 171 -21.44 14.37 18.43
CA ILE A 171 -21.21 14.13 17.00
C ILE A 171 -19.76 14.42 16.68
N CYS A 172 -19.08 13.48 16.04
CA CYS A 172 -17.71 13.63 15.57
C CYS A 172 -17.70 13.71 14.05
N TYR A 173 -17.13 14.77 13.48
CA TYR A 173 -16.87 14.85 12.03
C TYR A 173 -15.41 14.52 11.77
N THR A 174 -15.15 13.65 10.82
CA THR A 174 -13.78 13.21 10.47
C THR A 174 -13.46 13.56 9.03
N ASP A 175 -12.23 13.99 8.77
CA ASP A 175 -11.72 14.24 7.42
C ASP A 175 -10.23 13.85 7.32
N GLY A 176 -9.83 13.37 6.14
CA GLY A 176 -8.46 13.02 5.79
C GLY A 176 -8.09 13.64 4.44
N SER A 177 -6.97 14.34 4.37
CA SER A 177 -6.59 15.09 3.17
C SER A 177 -5.14 14.90 2.75
N LYS A 178 -4.87 15.14 1.47
CA LYS A 178 -3.53 15.20 0.89
C LYS A 178 -3.39 16.39 -0.05
N ILE A 179 -2.48 17.32 0.27
CA ILE A 179 -2.22 18.55 -0.48
C ILE A 179 -0.71 18.66 -0.71
N ASP A 180 -0.26 18.88 -1.94
CA ASP A 180 1.17 19.05 -2.31
C ASP A 180 2.10 17.95 -1.76
N GLY A 181 1.62 16.70 -1.80
CA GLY A 181 2.37 15.54 -1.28
C GLY A 181 2.31 15.39 0.25
N ARG A 182 1.77 16.36 0.96
CA ARG A 182 1.59 16.36 2.41
C ARG A 182 0.23 15.79 2.77
N VAL A 183 0.21 14.88 3.73
CA VAL A 183 -0.96 14.13 4.19
C VAL A 183 -1.26 14.43 5.66
N GLY A 184 -2.51 14.67 5.98
CA GLY A 184 -2.97 14.88 7.35
C GLY A 184 -4.42 14.44 7.54
N PHE A 185 -4.86 14.39 8.78
CA PHE A 185 -6.26 14.14 9.11
C PHE A 185 -6.69 15.03 10.27
N ALA A 186 -7.98 15.26 10.38
CA ALA A 186 -8.57 16.04 11.45
C ALA A 186 -9.95 15.51 11.83
N PHE A 187 -10.29 15.61 13.11
CA PHE A 187 -11.66 15.40 13.55
C PHE A 187 -12.09 16.47 14.54
N VAL A 188 -13.38 16.76 14.52
CA VAL A 188 -14.01 17.79 15.36
C VAL A 188 -15.18 17.17 16.10
N VAL A 189 -15.31 17.49 17.38
CA VAL A 189 -16.36 17.00 18.27
C VAL A 189 -17.34 18.12 18.55
N PHE A 190 -18.60 17.86 18.26
CA PHE A 190 -19.73 18.71 18.60
C PHE A 190 -20.50 18.10 19.77
N ARG A 191 -20.82 18.94 20.78
CA ARG A 191 -21.71 18.58 21.89
C ARG A 191 -22.93 19.49 21.81
N SER A 192 -24.11 18.92 21.64
CA SER A 192 -25.37 19.68 21.51
C SER A 192 -25.30 20.83 20.46
N GLY A 193 -24.66 20.56 19.32
CA GLY A 193 -24.53 21.53 18.23
C GLY A 193 -23.41 22.58 18.40
N VAL A 194 -22.66 22.55 19.50
CA VAL A 194 -21.52 23.46 19.73
C VAL A 194 -20.22 22.69 19.56
N GLU A 195 -19.28 23.25 18.77
CA GLU A 195 -17.93 22.72 18.65
C GLU A 195 -17.23 22.75 20.02
N SER A 196 -16.84 21.57 20.50
CA SER A 196 -16.21 21.39 21.81
C SER A 196 -14.71 21.19 21.68
N GLU A 197 -14.28 20.32 20.76
CA GLU A 197 -12.89 19.91 20.61
C GLU A 197 -12.53 19.76 19.13
N ASN A 198 -11.31 20.12 18.77
CA ASN A 198 -10.78 20.04 17.42
C ASN A 198 -9.38 19.42 17.47
N PHE A 199 -9.16 18.40 16.65
CA PHE A 199 -7.90 17.69 16.57
C PHE A 199 -7.41 17.67 15.13
N GLN A 200 -6.13 18.02 14.94
CA GLN A 200 -5.47 17.98 13.64
C GLN A 200 -4.10 17.32 13.76
N PHE A 201 -3.82 16.37 12.87
CA PHE A 201 -2.59 15.59 12.90
C PHE A 201 -1.92 15.53 11.53
N ARG A 202 -0.59 15.57 11.56
CA ARG A 202 0.27 15.37 10.38
C ARG A 202 0.79 13.95 10.37
N ILE A 203 0.66 13.26 9.25
CA ILE A 203 1.23 11.93 9.05
C ILE A 203 2.30 11.96 7.94
N ARG A 204 2.93 10.81 7.68
CA ARG A 204 3.99 10.68 6.68
C ARG A 204 3.49 10.99 5.26
N ASP A 205 4.35 11.59 4.43
CA ASP A 205 4.00 12.07 3.08
C ASP A 205 3.70 10.94 2.10
N GLU A 206 4.20 9.75 2.40
CA GLU A 206 3.98 8.55 1.63
C GLU A 206 2.57 7.97 1.83
N CYS A 207 1.85 8.37 2.89
CA CYS A 207 0.50 7.89 3.17
C CYS A 207 -0.51 8.31 2.10
N THR A 208 -1.58 7.52 1.97
CA THR A 208 -2.71 7.85 1.09
C THR A 208 -3.80 8.59 1.87
N VAL A 209 -4.71 9.26 1.15
CA VAL A 209 -5.92 9.85 1.74
C VAL A 209 -6.71 8.79 2.50
N PHE A 210 -6.89 7.61 1.92
CA PHE A 210 -7.54 6.47 2.57
C PHE A 210 -6.93 6.09 3.93
N VAL A 211 -5.60 6.09 4.05
CA VAL A 211 -4.92 5.84 5.34
C VAL A 211 -5.22 6.97 6.33
N ALA A 212 -5.22 8.22 5.87
CA ALA A 212 -5.53 9.37 6.72
C ALA A 212 -6.97 9.30 7.26
N GLU A 213 -7.95 8.99 6.41
CA GLU A 213 -9.37 8.85 6.78
C GLU A 213 -9.59 7.70 7.78
N LEU A 214 -9.02 6.51 7.52
CA LEU A 214 -9.11 5.38 8.45
C LEU A 214 -8.43 5.65 9.79
N LEU A 215 -7.26 6.31 9.78
CA LEU A 215 -6.61 6.74 11.01
C LEU A 215 -7.50 7.73 11.77
N CYS A 216 -8.11 8.69 11.07
CA CYS A 216 -9.02 9.64 11.67
C CYS A 216 -10.19 8.97 12.39
N LEU A 217 -10.82 7.98 11.75
CA LEU A 217 -11.89 7.17 12.35
C LEU A 217 -11.40 6.41 13.59
N ASN A 218 -10.22 5.79 13.51
CA ASN A 218 -9.62 5.09 14.65
C ASN A 218 -9.32 6.04 15.82
N PHE A 219 -8.82 7.25 15.55
CA PHE A 219 -8.58 8.27 16.56
C PHE A 219 -9.88 8.76 17.19
N ALA A 220 -10.93 8.98 16.41
CA ALA A 220 -12.25 9.34 16.93
C ALA A 220 -12.81 8.25 17.85
N VAL A 221 -12.72 6.97 17.46
CA VAL A 221 -13.14 5.84 18.29
C VAL A 221 -12.32 5.76 19.59
N LYS A 222 -10.99 5.92 19.52
CA LYS A 222 -10.14 5.94 20.72
C LYS A 222 -10.52 7.05 21.68
N TRP A 223 -10.69 8.26 21.15
CA TRP A 223 -11.15 9.40 21.94
C TRP A 223 -12.48 9.09 22.63
N ILE A 224 -13.45 8.51 21.92
CA ILE A 224 -14.74 8.07 22.50
C ILE A 224 -14.53 7.05 23.63
N THR A 225 -13.66 6.05 23.44
CA THR A 225 -13.40 5.02 24.47
C THR A 225 -12.68 5.56 25.71
N GLU A 226 -11.96 6.67 25.57
CA GLU A 226 -11.29 7.36 26.67
C GLU A 226 -12.24 8.29 27.44
N GLN A 227 -13.38 8.67 26.86
CA GLN A 227 -14.41 9.40 27.59
C GLN A 227 -15.08 8.49 28.62
N ASN A 228 -14.94 8.82 29.90
CA ASN A 228 -15.63 8.13 31.00
C ASN A 228 -17.15 8.06 30.72
N SER A 229 -17.75 6.91 31.05
CA SER A 229 -19.04 6.34 30.60
C SER A 229 -20.35 7.13 30.82
N VAL A 230 -20.33 8.47 30.82
CA VAL A 230 -21.53 9.30 31.06
C VAL A 230 -22.47 9.32 29.85
N ILE A 231 -21.94 9.11 28.64
CA ILE A 231 -22.70 9.17 27.40
C ILE A 231 -22.66 7.79 26.72
N SER A 232 -23.83 7.23 26.41
CA SER A 232 -23.98 5.89 25.84
C SER A 232 -23.95 5.87 24.31
N GLU A 233 -24.20 7.00 23.65
CA GLU A 233 -24.37 7.07 22.20
C GLU A 233 -23.55 8.21 21.58
N TYR A 234 -22.78 7.86 20.55
CA TYR A 234 -21.93 8.77 19.78
C TYR A 234 -22.21 8.56 18.29
N LEU A 235 -22.21 9.64 17.51
CA LEU A 235 -22.28 9.58 16.06
C LEU A 235 -20.95 9.99 15.45
N ILE A 236 -20.36 9.16 14.60
CA ILE A 236 -19.18 9.54 13.79
C ILE A 236 -19.63 9.71 12.34
N CYS A 237 -19.42 10.90 11.81
CA CYS A 237 -19.73 11.29 10.44
C CYS A 237 -18.46 11.31 9.59
N THR A 238 -18.47 10.51 8.53
CA THR A 238 -17.41 10.48 7.50
C THR A 238 -18.04 10.47 6.12
N ASP A 239 -17.43 11.20 5.19
CA ASP A 239 -17.77 11.20 3.77
C ASP A 239 -16.93 10.19 2.96
N SER A 240 -15.98 9.50 3.60
CA SER A 240 -15.16 8.47 2.98
C SER A 240 -15.94 7.20 2.73
N LEU A 241 -16.55 7.09 1.54
CA LEU A 241 -17.19 5.86 1.07
C LEU A 241 -16.22 4.68 1.10
N SER A 242 -14.96 4.91 0.74
CA SER A 242 -13.93 3.88 0.75
C SER A 242 -13.65 3.32 2.15
N SER A 243 -13.64 4.18 3.18
CA SER A 243 -13.50 3.77 4.58
C SER A 243 -14.74 3.01 5.04
N LEU A 244 -15.94 3.48 4.73
CA LEU A 244 -17.19 2.81 5.08
C LEU A 244 -17.30 1.40 4.46
N ASP A 245 -16.95 1.27 3.18
CA ASP A 245 -16.93 -0.02 2.50
C ASP A 245 -15.89 -0.98 3.11
N SER A 246 -14.73 -0.44 3.50
CA SER A 246 -13.69 -1.20 4.20
C SER A 246 -14.16 -1.71 5.56
N LEU A 247 -14.95 -0.93 6.31
CA LEU A 247 -15.47 -1.32 7.63
C LEU A 247 -16.63 -2.33 7.55
N LYS A 248 -17.44 -2.26 6.48
CA LYS A 248 -18.47 -3.27 6.19
C LYS A 248 -17.86 -4.61 5.78
N ASN A 249 -16.72 -4.56 5.09
CA ASN A 249 -16.12 -5.75 4.50
C ASN A 249 -15.23 -6.51 5.49
N VAL A 250 -15.84 -7.49 6.14
CA VAL A 250 -15.24 -8.46 7.07
C VAL A 250 -14.09 -9.26 6.42
N PHE A 251 -14.20 -9.48 5.11
CA PHE A 251 -13.31 -10.33 4.31
C PHE A 251 -12.30 -9.51 3.52
N LEU A 252 -11.77 -8.41 4.07
CA LEU A 252 -10.53 -7.87 3.54
C LEU A 252 -9.45 -8.95 3.60
N HIS A 253 -9.27 -9.62 2.46
CA HIS A 253 -8.06 -10.34 2.15
C HIS A 253 -6.95 -9.32 2.40
N LEU A 254 -6.14 -9.59 3.42
CA LEU A 254 -4.77 -9.08 3.52
C LEU A 254 -4.00 -9.68 2.33
N THR A 255 -4.35 -9.25 1.12
CA THR A 255 -3.56 -9.46 -0.08
C THR A 255 -2.38 -8.53 0.04
N ILE A 256 -1.36 -9.00 0.75
CA ILE A 256 -0.01 -8.44 0.80
C ILE A 256 0.95 -9.50 0.28
#